data_AF-A0A1I2U147-F1
#
_entry.id   AF-A0A1I2U147-F1
#
_cell.length_a   1.000
_cell.length_b   1.000
_cell.length_c   1.000
_cell.angle_alpha   90.00
_cell.angle_beta   90.00
_cell.angle_gamma   90.00
#
_symmetry.space_group_name_H-M   'P 1'
#
loop_
_entity.id
_entity.type
_entity.pdbx_description
1 polymer ?
#
loop_
_entity_poly.entity_id
_entity_poly.type
_entity_poly.pdbx_seq_one_letter_code
_entity_poly.pdbx_strand_id
1 'polypeptide(L)'
;MVSAAELHVLDPHGGAADIDAGLERAAKEEIPAICVPPTQIVHALNTAQKRAQSIEVASVAGYPTGQHHSLIKAAEARFALQCGAKRIYLSVATADVEDLNKALADIISVREAIPHPAQLGVIIDLEHLNENAANTLARAAEHAGADLLLIKGEGELSTRLLALRLNGELAR
;
A
#
# COMPACT_ATOMS: atom_id res chain seq x y z
N MET A 1 -1.92 -2.78 -19.29
CA MET A 1 -0.86 -3.65 -18.76
C MET A 1 0.27 -2.78 -18.21
N VAL A 2 0.23 -2.44 -16.92
CA VAL A 2 1.40 -2.12 -16.09
C VAL A 2 0.97 -2.41 -14.66
N SER A 3 0.99 -3.65 -14.15
CA SER A 3 1.22 -3.74 -12.71
C SER A 3 2.55 -3.02 -12.50
N ALA A 4 2.57 -1.88 -11.80
CA ALA A 4 3.85 -1.26 -11.51
C ALA A 4 4.51 -2.23 -10.54
N ALA A 5 5.41 -3.06 -11.06
CA ALA A 5 6.14 -4.01 -10.23
C ALA A 5 6.74 -3.20 -9.07
N GLU A 6 6.41 -3.60 -7.86
CA GLU A 6 6.85 -2.92 -6.65
C GLU A 6 7.39 -3.98 -5.70
N LEU A 7 8.55 -3.70 -5.13
CA LEU A 7 9.20 -4.61 -4.20
C LEU A 7 8.88 -4.22 -2.76
N HIS A 8 8.20 -5.10 -2.03
CA HIS A 8 7.84 -4.84 -0.63
C HIS A 8 8.95 -5.32 0.30
N VAL A 9 9.53 -4.39 1.06
CA VAL A 9 10.56 -4.66 2.07
C VAL A 9 10.00 -4.21 3.42
N LEU A 10 9.04 -4.98 3.93
CA LEU A 10 8.20 -4.62 5.08
C LEU A 10 8.34 -5.57 6.27
N ASP A 11 9.41 -6.37 6.32
CA ASP A 11 9.67 -7.23 7.48
C ASP A 11 9.78 -6.35 8.74
N PRO A 12 8.94 -6.57 9.77
CA PRO A 12 8.98 -5.78 11.01
C PRO A 12 10.29 -5.93 11.78
N HIS A 13 11.10 -6.95 11.49
CA HIS A 13 12.43 -7.17 12.06
C HIS A 13 13.57 -6.68 11.15
N GLY A 14 13.23 -6.18 9.95
CA GLY A 14 14.18 -5.65 8.98
C GLY A 14 14.71 -4.26 9.34
N GLY A 15 15.89 -3.93 8.82
CA GLY A 15 16.57 -2.66 9.01
C GLY A 15 17.17 -2.10 7.71
N ALA A 16 18.08 -1.14 7.86
CA ALA A 16 18.70 -0.45 6.73
C ALA A 16 19.38 -1.40 5.71
N ALA A 17 19.97 -2.50 6.19
CA ALA A 17 20.60 -3.50 5.32
C ALA A 17 19.60 -4.21 4.41
N ASP A 18 18.38 -4.48 4.90
CA ASP A 18 17.32 -5.08 4.09
C ASP A 18 16.82 -4.11 3.03
N ILE A 19 16.75 -2.81 3.36
CA ILE A 19 16.44 -1.76 2.38
C ILE A 19 17.51 -1.69 1.30
N ASP A 20 18.79 -1.74 1.68
CA ASP A 20 19.91 -1.69 0.74
C ASP A 20 19.90 -2.89 -0.21
N ALA A 21 19.65 -4.10 0.32
CA ALA A 21 19.50 -5.32 -0.46
C ALA A 21 18.25 -5.29 -1.35
N GLY A 22 17.15 -4.72 -0.85
CA GLY A 22 15.92 -4.51 -1.61
C GLY A 22 16.14 -3.58 -2.81
N LEU A 23 16.85 -2.47 -2.62
CA LEU A 23 17.23 -1.54 -3.70
C LEU A 23 18.14 -2.19 -4.74
N GLU A 24 19.09 -3.03 -4.32
CA GLU A 24 19.95 -3.80 -5.23
C GLU A 24 19.14 -4.80 -6.05
N ARG A 25 18.23 -5.54 -5.41
CA ARG A 25 17.34 -6.48 -6.09
C ARG A 25 16.42 -5.74 -7.07
N ALA A 26 15.78 -4.66 -6.64
CA ALA A 26 14.89 -3.87 -7.48
C ALA A 26 15.61 -3.34 -8.73
N ALA A 27 16.84 -2.83 -8.60
CA ALA A 27 17.59 -2.40 -9.77
C ALA A 27 18.02 -3.55 -10.68
N LYS A 28 18.44 -4.69 -10.13
CA LYS A 28 18.82 -5.88 -10.91
C LYS A 28 17.65 -6.45 -11.71
N GLU A 29 16.45 -6.42 -11.12
CA GLU A 29 15.21 -6.96 -11.69
C GLU A 29 14.39 -5.89 -12.43
N GLU A 30 14.92 -4.68 -12.58
CA GLU A 30 14.28 -3.54 -13.23
C GLU A 30 12.89 -3.19 -12.65
N ILE A 31 12.73 -3.41 -11.34
CA ILE A 31 11.53 -3.07 -10.57
C ILE A 31 11.56 -1.55 -10.27
N PRO A 32 10.57 -0.77 -10.76
CA PRO A 32 10.61 0.68 -10.71
C PRO A 32 10.33 1.29 -9.33
N ALA A 33 9.87 0.50 -8.36
CA ALA A 33 9.48 1.02 -7.04
C ALA A 33 9.75 0.02 -5.90
N ILE A 34 9.97 0.55 -4.70
CA ILE A 34 10.00 -0.24 -3.47
C ILE A 34 9.01 0.32 -2.43
N CYS A 35 8.40 -0.55 -1.64
CA CYS A 35 7.59 -0.17 -0.49
C CYS A 35 8.32 -0.49 0.81
N VAL A 36 8.52 0.52 1.67
CA VAL A 36 9.31 0.42 2.90
C VAL A 36 8.53 0.95 4.11
N PRO A 37 8.90 0.58 5.36
CA PRO A 37 8.29 1.16 6.55
C PRO A 37 8.52 2.68 6.61
N PRO A 38 7.61 3.47 7.21
CA PRO A 38 7.75 4.92 7.27
C PRO A 38 9.09 5.42 7.85
N THR A 39 9.66 4.65 8.78
CA THR A 39 10.95 4.91 9.42
C THR A 39 12.16 4.79 8.48
N GLN A 40 12.00 4.15 7.32
CA GLN A 40 13.09 3.84 6.37
C GLN A 40 13.04 4.68 5.09
N ILE A 41 12.01 5.52 4.88
CA ILE A 41 11.82 6.28 3.63
C ILE A 41 13.05 7.13 3.28
N VAL A 42 13.56 7.89 4.26
CA VAL A 42 14.70 8.80 4.04
C VAL A 42 15.98 8.02 3.73
N HIS A 43 16.18 6.87 4.39
CA HIS A 43 17.32 5.99 4.08
C HIS A 43 17.22 5.44 2.65
N ALA A 44 16.05 4.91 2.27
CA ALA A 44 15.80 4.38 0.93
C ALA A 44 16.07 5.43 -0.17
N LEU A 45 15.50 6.63 -0.04
CA LEU A 45 15.67 7.70 -1.01
C LEU A 45 17.14 8.14 -1.15
N ASN A 46 17.83 8.34 -0.02
CA ASN A 46 19.23 8.73 -0.02
C ASN A 46 20.13 7.65 -0.66
N THR A 47 19.88 6.37 -0.36
CA THR A 47 20.65 5.26 -0.94
C THR A 47 20.39 5.13 -2.44
N ALA A 48 19.13 5.18 -2.88
CA ALA A 48 18.78 5.14 -4.30
C ALA A 48 19.45 6.28 -5.08
N GLN A 49 19.41 7.50 -4.53
CA GLN A 49 20.08 8.66 -5.11
C GLN A 49 21.60 8.47 -5.22
N LYS A 50 22.26 8.01 -4.15
CA LYS A 50 23.71 7.73 -4.15
C LYS A 50 24.12 6.69 -5.20
N ARG A 51 23.25 5.73 -5.46
CA ARG A 51 23.45 4.65 -6.45
C ARG A 51 22.99 5.03 -7.86
N ALA A 52 22.51 6.26 -8.08
CA ALA A 52 21.91 6.72 -9.34
C ALA A 52 20.76 5.81 -9.83
N GLN A 53 20.00 5.25 -8.90
CA GLN A 53 18.85 4.39 -9.18
C GLN A 53 17.58 5.23 -9.29
N SER A 54 16.85 5.10 -10.39
CA SER A 54 15.54 5.75 -10.57
C SER A 54 14.42 4.87 -10.01
N ILE A 55 14.42 4.65 -8.70
CA ILE A 55 13.44 3.82 -7.99
C ILE A 55 12.52 4.73 -7.16
N GLU A 56 11.20 4.61 -7.36
CA GLU A 56 10.20 5.29 -6.54
C GLU A 56 10.04 4.62 -5.18
N VAL A 57 9.71 5.43 -4.16
CA VAL A 57 9.46 4.93 -2.80
C VAL A 57 7.99 5.06 -2.47
N ALA A 58 7.38 3.93 -2.09
CA ALA A 58 6.10 3.83 -1.44
C ALA A 58 6.28 3.50 0.05
N SER A 59 5.23 3.71 0.84
CA SER A 59 5.22 3.32 2.25
C SER A 59 3.85 2.86 2.70
N VAL A 60 3.71 2.54 3.98
CA VAL A 60 2.50 1.97 4.57
C VAL A 60 1.98 2.82 5.73
N ALA A 61 0.69 2.70 6.02
CA ALA A 61 0.03 3.31 7.18
C ALA A 61 -0.89 2.30 7.86
N GLY A 62 -0.88 2.27 9.20
CA GLY A 62 -1.58 1.28 10.02
C GLY A 62 -1.01 -0.14 9.92
N TYR A 63 0.12 -0.34 9.25
CA TYR A 63 0.67 -1.66 8.97
C TYR A 63 1.41 -2.25 10.17
N PRO A 64 1.36 -3.59 10.38
CA PRO A 64 0.68 -4.59 9.55
C PRO A 64 -0.80 -4.78 9.88
N THR A 65 -1.21 -4.50 11.11
CA THR A 65 -2.47 -5.03 11.67
C THR A 65 -3.72 -4.25 11.26
N GLY A 66 -3.55 -2.98 10.87
CA GLY A 66 -4.64 -2.03 10.71
C GLY A 66 -5.32 -1.61 12.02
N GLN A 67 -4.87 -2.07 13.19
CA GLN A 67 -5.52 -1.79 14.48
C GLN A 67 -5.06 -0.46 15.11
N HIS A 68 -4.75 0.52 14.28
CA HIS A 68 -4.44 1.89 14.71
C HIS A 68 -5.70 2.73 14.59
N HIS A 69 -5.82 3.79 15.38
CA HIS A 69 -6.92 4.74 15.22
C HIS A 69 -6.83 5.48 13.86
N SER A 70 -7.96 5.79 13.22
CA SER A 70 -7.99 6.39 11.86
C SER A 70 -7.14 7.67 11.74
N LEU A 71 -7.20 8.54 12.76
CA LEU A 71 -6.37 9.76 12.81
C LEU A 71 -4.86 9.48 12.90
N ILE A 72 -4.46 8.37 13.53
CA ILE A 72 -3.04 7.96 13.60
C ILE A 72 -2.60 7.44 12.23
N LYS A 73 -3.42 6.62 11.55
CA LYS A 73 -3.13 6.18 10.19
C LYS A 73 -3.00 7.37 9.23
N ALA A 74 -3.89 8.35 9.34
CA ALA A 74 -3.83 9.59 8.57
C ALA A 74 -2.55 10.38 8.83
N ALA A 75 -2.12 10.48 10.10
CA ALA A 75 -0.87 11.14 10.47
C ALA A 75 0.37 10.39 9.92
N GLU A 76 0.40 9.06 10.02
CA GLU A 76 1.45 8.22 9.44
C GLU A 76 1.54 8.41 7.92
N ALA A 77 0.41 8.38 7.21
CA ALA A 77 0.34 8.58 5.77
C ALA A 77 0.86 9.97 5.36
N ARG A 78 0.42 11.02 6.07
CA ARG A 78 0.90 12.39 5.83
C ARG A 78 2.40 12.51 6.06
N PHE A 79 2.90 11.93 7.15
CA PHE A 79 4.33 11.93 7.45
C PHE A 79 5.14 11.22 6.36
N ALA A 80 4.68 10.05 5.91
CA ALA A 80 5.35 9.31 4.84
C ALA A 80 5.45 10.11 3.53
N LEU A 81 4.38 10.82 3.14
CA LEU A 81 4.45 11.75 2.00
C LEU A 81 5.44 12.90 2.22
N GLN A 82 5.44 13.49 3.41
CA GLN A 82 6.39 14.56 3.76
C GLN A 82 7.85 14.08 3.70
N CYS A 83 8.09 12.80 4.01
CA CYS A 83 9.40 12.16 3.85
C CYS A 83 9.76 11.81 2.40
N GLY A 84 8.85 11.98 1.45
CA GLY A 84 9.11 11.83 0.02
C GLY A 84 8.50 10.58 -0.64
N ALA A 85 7.75 9.76 0.11
CA ALA A 85 6.98 8.68 -0.52
C ALA A 85 5.95 9.23 -1.51
N LYS A 86 5.70 8.50 -2.60
CA LYS A 86 4.72 8.89 -3.64
C LYS A 86 3.39 8.15 -3.53
N ARG A 87 3.41 7.02 -2.81
CA ARG A 87 2.29 6.11 -2.66
C ARG A 87 2.24 5.58 -1.23
N ILE A 88 1.04 5.47 -0.68
CA ILE A 88 0.80 4.94 0.66
C ILE A 88 -0.16 3.75 0.57
N TYR A 89 0.18 2.62 1.18
CA TYR A 89 -0.74 1.49 1.34
C TYR A 89 -1.29 1.43 2.77
N LEU A 90 -2.60 1.50 2.87
CA LEU A 90 -3.35 1.51 4.12
C LEU A 90 -3.72 0.08 4.54
N SER A 91 -3.33 -0.32 5.74
CA SER A 91 -3.91 -1.48 6.43
C SER A 91 -5.21 -1.09 7.13
N VAL A 92 -6.28 -1.82 6.82
CA VAL A 92 -7.56 -1.77 7.55
C VAL A 92 -7.61 -2.99 8.46
N ALA A 93 -8.10 -2.82 9.70
CA ALA A 93 -8.23 -3.95 10.61
C ALA A 93 -9.27 -4.94 10.07
N THR A 94 -8.93 -6.22 10.04
CA THR A 94 -9.80 -7.28 9.51
C THR A 94 -11.11 -7.37 10.28
N ALA A 95 -11.07 -7.18 11.61
CA ALA A 95 -12.25 -7.12 12.48
C ALA A 95 -13.20 -5.95 12.16
N ASP A 96 -12.70 -4.90 11.53
CA ASP A 96 -13.51 -3.73 11.15
C ASP A 96 -14.14 -3.86 9.76
N VAL A 97 -13.81 -4.91 8.99
CA VAL A 97 -14.41 -5.13 7.65
C VAL A 97 -15.88 -5.56 7.76
N GLU A 98 -16.28 -6.16 8.88
CA GLU A 98 -17.69 -6.47 9.17
C GLU A 98 -18.54 -5.21 9.42
N ASP A 99 -17.93 -4.15 9.96
CA ASP A 99 -18.54 -2.82 10.10
C ASP A 99 -17.89 -1.84 9.12
N LEU A 100 -18.39 -1.85 7.89
CA LEU A 100 -17.83 -1.10 6.78
C LEU A 100 -17.68 0.40 7.06
N ASN A 101 -18.45 0.98 8.00
CA ASN A 101 -18.29 2.38 8.39
C ASN A 101 -16.92 2.67 9.00
N LYS A 102 -16.37 1.73 9.77
CA LYS A 102 -15.04 1.87 10.36
C LYS A 102 -13.94 1.79 9.31
N ALA A 103 -14.04 0.82 8.39
CA ALA A 103 -13.14 0.73 7.25
C ALA A 103 -13.19 1.99 6.37
N LEU A 104 -14.39 2.50 6.09
CA LEU A 104 -14.57 3.76 5.35
C LEU A 104 -13.99 4.96 6.09
N ALA A 105 -14.15 5.04 7.41
CA ALA A 105 -13.57 6.11 8.22
C ALA A 105 -12.05 6.13 8.10
N ASP A 106 -11.38 4.96 8.10
CA ASP A 106 -9.95 4.87 7.85
C ASP A 106 -9.57 5.38 6.45
N ILE A 107 -10.24 4.86 5.42
CA ILE A 107 -9.89 5.17 4.03
C ILE A 107 -10.11 6.66 3.73
N ILE A 108 -11.23 7.22 4.16
CA ILE A 108 -11.55 8.65 3.97
C ILE A 108 -10.55 9.52 4.74
N SER A 109 -10.29 9.23 6.02
CA SER A 109 -9.35 10.01 6.83
C SER A 109 -7.95 10.03 6.21
N VAL A 110 -7.49 8.89 5.70
CA VAL A 110 -6.19 8.79 5.05
C VAL A 110 -6.21 9.51 3.71
N ARG A 111 -7.24 9.31 2.88
CA ARG A 111 -7.38 10.00 1.59
C ARG A 111 -7.30 11.52 1.73
N GLU A 112 -8.00 12.08 2.72
CA GLU A 112 -7.98 13.52 3.02
C GLU A 112 -6.60 14.00 3.50
N ALA A 113 -5.88 13.19 4.27
CA ALA A 113 -4.55 13.52 4.75
C ALA A 113 -3.47 13.49 3.65
N ILE A 114 -3.73 12.72 2.59
CA ILE A 114 -2.81 12.56 1.47
C ILE A 114 -3.51 12.87 0.14
N PRO A 115 -3.94 14.11 -0.16
CA PRO A 115 -4.68 14.41 -1.39
C PRO A 115 -3.87 14.09 -2.66
N HIS A 116 -4.55 13.97 -3.81
CA HIS A 116 -3.89 13.86 -5.11
C HIS A 116 -2.87 15.00 -5.29
N PRO A 117 -1.71 14.74 -5.92
CA PRO A 117 -1.40 13.59 -6.79
C PRO A 117 -0.83 12.35 -6.08
N ALA A 118 -0.77 12.32 -4.74
CA ALA A 118 -0.32 11.12 -4.04
C ALA A 118 -1.28 9.93 -4.25
N GLN A 119 -0.74 8.73 -4.38
CA GLN A 119 -1.54 7.52 -4.60
C GLN A 119 -1.87 6.84 -3.27
N LEU A 120 -3.14 6.53 -3.05
CA LEU A 120 -3.63 5.72 -1.93
C LEU A 120 -3.92 4.30 -2.41
N GLY A 121 -3.25 3.31 -1.82
CA GLY A 121 -3.60 1.91 -1.94
C GLY A 121 -4.27 1.39 -0.67
N VAL A 122 -5.17 0.42 -0.80
CA VAL A 122 -5.72 -0.33 0.36
C VAL A 122 -5.22 -1.77 0.31
N ILE A 123 -4.75 -2.27 1.45
CA ILE A 123 -4.28 -3.64 1.59
C ILE A 123 -5.47 -4.57 1.80
N ILE A 124 -5.59 -5.58 0.94
CA ILE A 124 -6.58 -6.66 1.04
C ILE A 124 -5.83 -7.91 1.49
N ASP A 125 -5.95 -8.27 2.76
CA ASP A 125 -5.28 -9.44 3.34
C ASP A 125 -6.15 -10.70 3.19
N LEU A 126 -5.92 -11.48 2.13
CA LEU A 126 -6.67 -12.70 1.83
C LEU A 126 -6.32 -13.87 2.77
N GLU A 127 -5.26 -13.76 3.56
CA GLU A 127 -4.94 -14.76 4.58
C GLU A 127 -5.90 -14.67 5.77
N HIS A 128 -6.48 -13.48 5.99
CA HIS A 128 -7.35 -13.18 7.12
C HIS A 128 -8.78 -12.79 6.72
N LEU A 129 -9.02 -12.43 5.46
CA LEU A 129 -10.33 -12.11 4.92
C LEU A 129 -10.83 -13.22 4.01
N ASN A 130 -12.09 -13.60 4.18
CA ASN A 130 -12.78 -14.41 3.17
C ASN A 130 -13.08 -13.58 1.91
N GLU A 131 -13.39 -14.27 0.80
CA GLU A 131 -13.66 -13.65 -0.50
C GLU A 131 -14.74 -12.55 -0.47
N ASN A 132 -15.82 -12.77 0.28
CA ASN A 132 -16.90 -11.78 0.36
C ASN A 132 -16.47 -10.51 1.08
N ALA A 133 -15.75 -10.64 2.19
CA ALA A 133 -15.20 -9.52 2.94
C ALA A 133 -14.14 -8.76 2.11
N ALA A 134 -13.26 -9.49 1.41
CA ALA A 134 -12.26 -8.91 0.52
C ALA A 134 -12.90 -8.11 -0.63
N ASN A 135 -13.92 -8.66 -1.31
CA ASN A 135 -14.65 -7.96 -2.37
C ASN A 135 -15.40 -6.73 -1.84
N THR A 136 -15.97 -6.82 -0.64
CA THR A 136 -16.67 -5.69 0.00
C THR A 136 -15.70 -4.56 0.32
N LEU A 137 -14.55 -4.87 0.92
CA LEU A 137 -13.51 -3.89 1.23
C LEU A 137 -12.93 -3.26 -0.05
N ALA A 138 -12.68 -4.05 -1.09
CA ALA A 138 -12.18 -3.56 -2.37
C ALA A 138 -13.11 -2.52 -3.00
N ARG A 139 -14.42 -2.80 -3.03
CA ARG A 139 -15.43 -1.86 -3.55
C ARG A 139 -15.52 -0.58 -2.71
N ALA A 140 -15.49 -0.73 -1.38
CA ALA A 140 -15.52 0.41 -0.48
C ALA A 140 -14.28 1.30 -0.62
N ALA A 141 -13.10 0.70 -0.79
CA ALA A 141 -11.86 1.41 -1.06
C ALA A 141 -11.94 2.23 -2.35
N GLU A 142 -12.43 1.64 -3.44
CA GLU A 142 -12.65 2.35 -4.71
C GLU A 142 -13.61 3.54 -4.53
N HIS A 143 -14.75 3.32 -3.87
CA HIS A 143 -15.75 4.38 -3.66
C HIS A 143 -15.23 5.51 -2.75
N ALA A 144 -14.34 5.20 -1.81
CA ALA A 144 -13.71 6.15 -0.91
C ALA A 144 -12.45 6.82 -1.49
N GLY A 145 -12.12 6.54 -2.76
CA GLY A 145 -11.06 7.23 -3.50
C GLY A 145 -9.67 6.61 -3.37
N ALA A 146 -9.57 5.32 -3.06
CA ALA A 146 -8.33 4.56 -3.24
C ALA A 146 -8.02 4.41 -4.74
N ASP A 147 -6.77 4.62 -5.10
CA ASP A 147 -6.27 4.52 -6.48
C ASP A 147 -5.78 3.11 -6.82
N LEU A 148 -5.48 2.29 -5.80
CA LEU A 148 -4.84 0.98 -5.96
C LEU A 148 -5.32 0.00 -4.88
N LEU A 149 -5.16 -1.30 -5.14
CA LEU A 149 -5.31 -2.35 -4.14
C LEU A 149 -4.01 -3.16 -4.08
N LEU A 150 -3.54 -3.44 -2.87
CA LEU A 150 -2.42 -4.35 -2.62
C LEU A 150 -2.97 -5.65 -2.05
N ILE A 151 -2.86 -6.73 -2.81
CA ILE A 151 -3.36 -8.03 -2.38
C ILE A 151 -2.24 -8.79 -1.66
N LYS A 152 -2.49 -9.17 -0.40
CA LYS A 152 -1.60 -10.03 0.38
C LYS A 152 -2.20 -11.43 0.45
N GLY A 153 -1.40 -12.45 0.16
CA GLY A 153 -1.79 -13.86 0.11
C GLY A 153 -1.95 -14.42 -1.30
N GLU A 154 -2.04 -15.74 -1.41
CA GLU A 154 -2.26 -16.46 -2.68
C GLU A 154 -3.75 -16.82 -2.86
N GLY A 155 -4.31 -16.66 -4.06
CA GLY A 155 -5.68 -17.08 -4.39
C GLY A 155 -6.22 -16.52 -5.72
N GLU A 156 -7.32 -17.06 -6.26
CA GLU A 156 -7.94 -16.59 -7.53
C GLU A 156 -8.28 -15.08 -7.53
N LEU A 157 -8.53 -14.51 -6.34
CA LEU A 157 -8.80 -13.09 -6.15
C LEU A 157 -7.58 -12.20 -6.35
N SER A 158 -6.36 -12.68 -6.06
CA SER A 158 -5.15 -11.88 -6.32
C SER A 158 -5.01 -11.64 -7.82
N THR A 159 -5.28 -12.66 -8.64
CA THR A 159 -5.33 -12.57 -10.11
C THR A 159 -6.48 -11.69 -10.61
N ARG A 160 -7.69 -11.78 -10.02
CA ARG A 160 -8.87 -10.96 -10.40
C ARG A 160 -8.74 -9.48 -10.03
N LEU A 161 -8.21 -9.16 -8.85
CA LEU A 161 -8.03 -7.78 -8.40
C LEU A 161 -6.84 -7.10 -9.09
N LEU A 162 -5.80 -7.86 -9.46
CA LEU A 162 -4.76 -7.41 -10.41
C LEU A 162 -5.35 -7.08 -11.79
N ALA A 163 -6.40 -7.80 -12.22
CA ALA A 163 -7.12 -7.54 -13.46
C ALA A 163 -8.09 -6.34 -13.34
N LEU A 164 -8.62 -6.05 -12.15
CA LEU A 164 -9.50 -4.90 -11.85
C LEU A 164 -8.72 -3.58 -11.70
N ARG A 165 -7.83 -3.32 -12.66
CA ARG A 165 -7.25 -1.99 -12.82
C ARG A 165 -8.30 -1.07 -13.45
N LEU A 166 -9.03 -0.36 -12.59
CA LEU A 166 -9.65 0.95 -12.78
C LEU A 166 -9.74 1.43 -14.24
N ASN A 167 -10.69 0.83 -14.97
CA ASN A 167 -11.44 1.42 -16.08
C ASN A 167 -12.65 0.52 -16.27
N GLY A 168 -13.77 0.92 -15.65
CA GLY A 168 -14.92 0.06 -15.36
C GLY A 168 -15.43 -0.75 -16.53
N GLU A 169 -15.46 -2.07 -16.36
CA GLU A 169 -16.43 -2.95 -16.99
C GLU A 169 -16.58 -4.20 -16.11
N LEU A 170 -17.76 -4.34 -15.50
CA LEU A 170 -18.24 -5.60 -14.94
C LEU A 170 -18.38 -6.55 -16.13
N ALA A 171 -17.44 -7.48 -16.29
CA ALA A 171 -17.63 -8.60 -17.20
C ALA A 171 -18.90 -9.35 -16.77
N ARG A 172 -19.90 -9.34 -17.66
CA ARG A 172 -21.07 -10.22 -17.62
C ARG A 172 -20.65 -11.68 -17.75
#